data_AF-A0A9D7E6Y8-F1
#
_entry.id   AF-A0A9D7E6Y8-F1
#
_cell.length_a   1.000
_cell.length_b   1.000
_cell.length_c   1.000
_cell.angle_alpha   90.00
_cell.angle_beta   90.00
_cell.angle_gamma   90.00
#
_symmetry.space_group_name_H-M   'P 1'
#
loop_
_entity.id
_entity.type
_entity.pdbx_description
1 polymer ?
#
loop_
_entity_poly.entity_id
_entity_poly.type
_entity_poly.pdbx_seq_one_letter_code
_entity_poly.pdbx_strand_id
1 'polypeptide(L)' 'MLVLEGLLPFVAPKVWRETFRRITEMADGQLRFFGLTSMLIGLGLLFLVK' A
#
# COMPACT_ATOMS: atom_id res chain seq x y z
N MET A 1 -2.06 -13.75 -8.63
CA MET A 1 -1.00 -14.12 -7.66
C MET A 1 -1.64 -14.39 -6.29
N LEU A 2 -2.62 -15.31 -6.23
CA LEU A 2 -3.48 -15.49 -5.06
C LEU A 2 -2.78 -16.15 -3.85
N VAL A 3 -1.68 -16.88 -4.10
CA VAL A 3 -0.96 -17.61 -3.05
C VAL A 3 -0.20 -16.65 -2.13
N LEU A 4 0.52 -15.67 -2.69
CA LEU A 4 1.28 -14.69 -1.91
C LEU A 4 0.37 -13.66 -1.23
N GLU A 5 -0.65 -13.17 -1.92
CA GLU A 5 -1.64 -12.24 -1.36
C GLU A 5 -2.48 -12.89 -0.24
N GLY A 6 -2.70 -14.21 -0.32
CA GLY A 6 -3.41 -15.00 0.69
C GLY A 6 -2.53 -15.49 1.85
N LEU A 7 -1.21 -15.56 1.67
CA LEU A 7 -0.30 -16.10 2.69
C LEU A 7 -0.28 -15.24 3.96
N LEU A 8 -0.25 -13.92 3.81
CA LEU A 8 -0.24 -12.96 4.92
C LEU A 8 -1.54 -13.02 5.75
N PRO A 9 -2.75 -12.96 5.15
CA PRO A 9 -3.99 -13.16 5.90
C PRO A 9 -4.15 -14.58 6.44
N PHE A 10 -3.52 -15.59 5.84
CA PHE A 10 -3.56 -16.98 6.32
C PHE A 10 -2.64 -17.23 7.52
N VAL A 11 -1.38 -16.77 7.47
CA VAL A 11 -0.38 -16.95 8.52
C VAL A 11 -0.58 -15.98 9.68
N ALA A 12 -0.92 -14.72 9.40
CA ALA A 12 -1.05 -13.67 10.40
C ALA A 12 -2.31 -12.80 10.19
N PRO A 13 -3.52 -13.38 10.36
CA PRO A 13 -4.78 -12.70 10.08
C PRO A 13 -5.03 -11.46 10.96
N LYS A 14 -4.50 -11.44 12.19
CA LYS A 14 -4.61 -10.29 13.10
C LYS A 14 -3.78 -9.10 12.62
N VAL A 15 -2.53 -9.35 12.23
CA VAL A 15 -1.63 -8.32 11.69
C VAL A 15 -2.21 -7.73 10.42
N TRP A 16 -2.71 -8.60 9.52
CA TRP A 16 -3.36 -8.15 8.29
C TRP A 16 -4.57 -7.23 8.56
N ARG A 17 -5.47 -7.62 9.47
CA ARG A 17 -6.62 -6.79 9.86
C ARG A 17 -6.20 -5.45 10.47
N GLU A 18 -5.21 -5.47 11.35
CA GLU A 18 -4.67 -4.27 12.00
C GLU A 18 -4.11 -3.29 10.95
N THR A 19 -3.33 -3.80 9.98
CA THR A 19 -2.80 -2.99 8.87
C THR A 19 -3.92 -2.39 8.02
N PHE A 20 -4.92 -3.19 7.64
CA PHE A 20 -6.06 -2.69 6.88
C PHE A 20 -6.83 -1.62 7.65
N ARG A 21 -7.09 -1.85 8.93
CA ARG A 21 -7.78 -0.90 9.80
C ARG A 21 -7.04 0.42 9.89
N ARG A 22 -5.71 0.39 10.03
CA ARG A 22 -4.88 1.60 10.00
C ARG A 22 -5.01 2.34 8.68
N ILE A 23 -5.06 1.63 7.56
CA ILE A 23 -5.23 2.24 6.22
C ILE A 23 -6.62 2.87 6.07
N THR A 24 -7.69 2.25 6.58
CA THR A 24 -9.05 2.83 6.53
C THR A 24 -9.28 3.93 7.57
N GLU A 25 -8.54 3.95 8.67
CA GLU A 25 -8.57 5.02 9.67
C GLU A 25 -7.73 6.24 9.26
N MET A 26 -6.89 6.14 8.21
CA MET A 26 -6.18 7.30 7.66
C MET A 26 -7.16 8.30 7.06
N ALA A 27 -6.97 9.58 7.38
CA ALA A 27 -7.75 10.66 6.78
C ALA A 27 -7.55 10.70 5.25
N ASP A 28 -8.59 11.07 4.50
CA ASP A 28 -8.56 11.16 3.04
C ASP A 28 -7.38 11.97 2.50
N GLY A 29 -6.99 13.04 3.21
CA GLY A 29 -5.82 13.85 2.86
C GLY A 29 -4.50 13.08 2.93
N GLN A 30 -4.36 12.18 3.90
CA GLN A 30 -3.15 11.39 4.12
C GLN A 30 -3.05 10.25 3.09
N LEU A 31 -4.17 9.62 2.75
CA LEU A 31 -4.25 8.63 1.69
C LEU A 31 -3.94 9.25 0.31
N ARG A 32 -4.48 10.45 0.04
CA ARG A 32 -4.16 11.21 -1.17
C ARG A 32 -2.70 11.59 -1.25
N PHE A 33 -2.08 12.03 -0.15
CA PHE A 33 -0.66 12.36 -0.11
C PHE A 33 0.21 11.13 -0.40
N PHE A 34 -0.09 9.98 0.21
CA PHE A 34 0.58 8.71 -0.09
C PHE A 34 0.47 8.32 -1.57
N GLY A 35 -0.72 8.47 -2.15
CA GLY A 35 -0.95 8.24 -3.59
C GLY A 35 -0.12 9.19 -4.46
N LEU A 36 -0.08 10.48 -4.12
CA LEU A 36 0.71 11.50 -4.81
C LEU A 36 2.21 11.20 -4.74
N THR A 37 2.74 10.85 -3.56
CA THR A 37 4.14 10.47 -3.39
C THR A 37 4.48 9.23 -4.21
N SER A 38 3.61 8.21 -4.21
CA SER A 38 3.79 7.00 -5.01
C SER A 38 3.81 7.30 -6.52
N MET A 39 2.89 8.15 -7.00
CA MET A 39 2.87 8.61 -8.39
C MET A 39 4.15 9.36 -8.75
N LEU A 40 4.63 10.27 -7.90
CA LEU A 40 5.86 11.03 -8.14
C LEU A 40 7.11 10.14 -8.15
N ILE A 41 7.20 9.17 -7.23
CA ILE A 41 8.29 8.18 -7.23
C ILE A 41 8.25 7.34 -8.51
N GLY A 42 7.05 6.85 -8.90
CA GLY A 42 6.89 6.10 -10.13
C GLY A 42 7.28 6.91 -11.37
N LEU A 43 6.88 8.18 -11.42
CA LEU A 43 7.27 9.09 -12.50
C LEU A 43 8.79 9.33 -12.52
N GLY A 44 9.40 9.53 -11.36
CA GLY A 44 10.84 9.71 -11.21
C GLY A 44 11.63 8.48 -11.63
N LEU A 45 11.20 7.27 -11.24
CA LEU A 45 11.79 6.01 -11.68
C LEU A 45 11.66 5.83 -13.19
N LEU A 46 10.50 6.15 -13.77
CA LEU A 46 10.29 6.08 -15.21
C LEU A 46 11.21 7.04 -15.96
N PHE A 47 11.45 8.23 -15.42
CA PHE A 47 12.38 9.21 -15.97
C PHE A 47 13.85 8.81 -15.78
N LEU A 48 14.17 7.99 -14.77
CA LEU A 48 15.52 7.47 -14.54
C LEU A 48 15.84 6.26 -15.45
N VAL A 49 14.84 5.43 -15.72
CA VAL A 49 14.94 4.23 -16.57
C VAL A 49 14.90 4.57 -18.07
N LYS A 50 14.32 5.71 -18.42
CA LYS A 50 14.12 6.15 -19.80
C LYS A 50 15.11 7.23 -20.19
#